data_AF-A0A955E6H5-F1
#
_entry.id   AF-A0A955E6H5-F1
#
_cell.length_a   1.000
_cell.length_b   1.000
_cell.length_c   1.000
_cell.angle_alpha   90.00
_cell.angle_beta   90.00
_cell.angle_gamma   90.00
#
_symmetry.space_group_name_H-M   'P 1'
#
loop_
_entity.id
_entity.type
_entity.pdbx_description
1 polymer ?
#
loop_
_entity_poly.entity_id
_entity_poly.type
_entity_poly.pdbx_seq_one_letter_code
_entity_poly.pdbx_strand_id
1 'polypeptide(L)'
;MNAMTFAAMGGTLLIGASAHGAILQVQMTGAVEFNLANSGPVSTIGVGETLTYSFEVDSDVFTDSGSFPVRGYEIIPGSFMVTTSGGFSTGLSPSLPATPYFVLRNNDPVVDGFYLTFGGVDFPGGLWTQEPGLFGDPFEAHFEVGYSGDTLSSLDILDATGTYAYGSGGPGTLTNFYFNLVDLGFEVVGVDFQQMSIVPAPATMCLLAPLAARRRRRASC
;
A
#
# COMPACT_ATOMS: atom_id res chain seq x y z
N MET A 1 -46.84 18.91 -55.30
CA MET A 1 -45.92 19.51 -54.32
C MET A 1 -45.69 18.45 -53.25
N ASN A 2 -44.57 17.73 -53.32
CA ASN A 2 -44.29 16.59 -52.43
C ASN A 2 -43.37 17.07 -51.30
N ALA A 3 -43.87 17.02 -50.06
CA ALA A 3 -43.09 17.34 -48.87
C ALA A 3 -42.28 16.11 -48.45
N MET A 4 -40.94 16.22 -48.49
CA MET A 4 -40.01 15.25 -47.93
C MET A 4 -39.84 15.52 -46.44
N THR A 5 -40.30 14.58 -45.60
CA THR A 5 -40.11 14.61 -44.16
C THR A 5 -38.77 13.96 -43.81
N PHE A 6 -37.80 14.75 -43.33
CA PHE A 6 -36.54 14.26 -42.79
C PHE A 6 -36.72 13.94 -41.30
N ALA A 7 -36.65 12.65 -40.94
CA ALA A 7 -36.58 12.21 -39.55
C ALA A 7 -35.12 12.28 -39.06
N ALA A 8 -34.82 13.20 -38.15
CA ALA A 8 -33.54 13.29 -37.48
C ALA A 8 -33.48 12.26 -36.33
N MET A 9 -32.68 11.20 -36.48
CA MET A 9 -32.33 10.32 -35.37
C MET A 9 -31.33 11.03 -34.46
N GLY A 10 -31.80 11.49 -33.29
CA GLY A 10 -30.93 11.94 -32.21
C GLY A 10 -30.30 10.74 -31.51
N GLY A 11 -29.01 10.50 -31.74
CA GLY A 11 -28.23 9.52 -31.00
C GLY A 11 -27.80 10.10 -29.64
N THR A 12 -28.26 9.49 -28.56
CA THR A 12 -27.79 9.81 -27.20
C THR A 12 -26.36 9.27 -27.04
N LEU A 13 -25.39 10.17 -26.90
CA LEU A 13 -24.02 9.80 -26.56
C LEU A 13 -23.97 9.49 -25.05
N LEU A 14 -23.94 8.21 -24.69
CA LEU A 14 -23.62 7.79 -23.32
C LEU A 14 -22.11 7.89 -23.14
N ILE A 15 -21.65 8.94 -22.47
CA ILE A 15 -20.27 9.03 -22.01
C ILE A 15 -20.17 8.11 -20.79
N GLY A 16 -19.64 6.90 -21.00
CA GLY A 16 -19.30 6.01 -19.90
C GLY A 16 -18.21 6.67 -19.06
N ALA A 17 -18.51 7.00 -17.80
CA ALA A 17 -17.45 7.29 -16.84
C ALA A 17 -16.65 6.00 -16.66
N SER A 18 -15.34 6.03 -16.94
CA SER A 18 -14.46 4.97 -16.49
C SER A 18 -14.60 4.87 -14.98
N ALA A 19 -15.11 3.75 -14.48
CA ALA A 19 -15.05 3.46 -13.06
C ALA A 19 -13.55 3.39 -12.72
N HIS A 20 -13.10 4.30 -11.87
CA HIS A 20 -11.75 4.25 -11.34
C HIS A 20 -11.68 3.09 -10.34
N GLY A 21 -10.53 2.44 -10.25
CA GLY A 21 -10.26 1.43 -9.24
C GLY A 21 -10.51 1.95 -7.83
N ALA A 22 -10.88 1.03 -6.94
CA ALA A 22 -11.11 1.36 -5.54
C ALA A 22 -9.75 1.58 -4.87
N ILE A 23 -9.64 2.67 -4.10
CA ILE A 23 -8.48 2.87 -3.24
C ILE A 23 -8.67 2.02 -1.98
N LEU A 24 -7.66 1.24 -1.64
CA LEU A 24 -7.61 0.43 -0.43
C LEU A 24 -6.53 0.93 0.51
N GLN A 25 -6.86 1.00 1.80
CA GLN A 25 -5.92 1.22 2.88
C GLN A 25 -5.40 -0.14 3.37
N VAL A 26 -4.09 -0.28 3.37
CA VAL A 26 -3.38 -1.39 4.01
C VAL A 26 -2.76 -0.88 5.30
N GLN A 27 -2.88 -1.65 6.37
CA GLN A 27 -2.24 -1.37 7.65
C GLN A 27 -1.65 -2.67 8.22
N MET A 28 -0.39 -2.64 8.63
CA MET A 28 0.33 -3.73 9.28
C MET A 28 0.77 -3.26 10.65
N THR A 29 0.48 -4.00 11.70
CA THR A 29 0.82 -3.63 13.08
C THR A 29 1.51 -4.76 13.81
N GLY A 30 2.49 -4.42 14.63
CA GLY A 30 3.16 -5.36 15.50
C GLY A 30 3.76 -4.69 16.72
N ALA A 31 4.22 -5.48 17.68
CA ALA A 31 4.91 -5.00 18.87
C ALA A 31 6.43 -5.04 18.67
N VAL A 32 7.12 -3.95 18.97
CA VAL A 32 8.59 -3.93 18.93
C VAL A 32 9.14 -4.90 19.96
N GLU A 33 9.81 -5.96 19.52
CA GLU A 33 10.41 -6.98 20.38
C GLU A 33 11.81 -6.55 20.84
N PHE A 34 12.59 -5.97 19.93
CA PHE A 34 13.91 -5.44 20.21
C PHE A 34 14.24 -4.26 19.30
N ASN A 35 15.13 -3.38 19.77
CA ASN A 35 15.70 -2.29 18.98
C ASN A 35 17.22 -2.27 19.20
N LEU A 36 17.97 -2.49 18.12
CA LEU A 36 19.44 -2.44 18.11
C LEU A 36 19.97 -1.19 17.38
N ALA A 37 19.11 -0.28 16.95
CA ALA A 37 19.53 1.01 16.41
C ALA A 37 20.18 1.85 17.51
N ASN A 38 21.38 2.35 17.23
CA ASN A 38 22.20 3.16 18.13
C ASN A 38 22.26 4.62 17.69
N SER A 39 21.70 4.95 16.54
CA SER A 39 21.70 6.29 15.96
C SER A 39 20.33 6.73 15.44
N GLY A 40 20.24 8.01 15.09
CA GLY A 40 19.05 8.60 14.47
C GLY A 40 17.77 8.56 15.32
N PRO A 41 16.63 9.01 14.75
CA PRO A 41 15.34 8.92 15.41
C PRO A 41 14.87 7.48 15.67
N VAL A 42 15.34 6.51 14.90
CA VAL A 42 14.97 5.08 15.04
C VAL A 42 15.46 4.50 16.37
N SER A 43 16.61 4.95 16.89
CA SER A 43 17.12 4.56 18.22
C SER A 43 16.19 4.93 19.39
N THR A 44 15.19 5.78 19.17
CA THR A 44 14.22 6.19 20.20
C THR A 44 13.02 5.25 20.33
N ILE A 45 12.83 4.33 19.39
CA ILE A 45 11.70 3.40 19.40
C ILE A 45 11.88 2.41 20.56
N GLY A 46 10.96 2.45 21.53
CA GLY A 46 10.98 1.58 22.70
C GLY A 46 10.49 0.16 22.41
N VAL A 47 11.05 -0.81 23.14
CA VAL A 47 10.51 -2.17 23.19
C VAL A 47 9.09 -2.15 23.78
N GLY A 48 8.19 -2.92 23.17
CA GLY A 48 6.77 -2.99 23.52
C GLY A 48 5.91 -1.91 22.86
N GLU A 49 6.49 -0.94 22.15
CA GLU A 49 5.70 0.00 21.35
C GLU A 49 5.01 -0.73 20.19
N THR A 50 3.82 -0.25 19.82
CA THR A 50 3.16 -0.69 18.59
C THR A 50 3.78 0.04 17.43
N LEU A 51 4.41 -0.69 16.50
CA LEU A 51 4.89 -0.19 15.23
C LEU A 51 3.85 -0.49 14.13
N THR A 52 3.57 0.49 13.30
CA THR A 52 2.56 0.42 12.24
C THR A 52 3.14 0.84 10.91
N TYR A 53 2.97 0.01 9.88
CA TYR A 53 3.05 0.43 8.48
C TYR A 53 1.65 0.70 7.95
N SER A 54 1.45 1.81 7.26
CA SER A 54 0.16 2.15 6.66
C SER A 54 0.37 2.84 5.32
N PHE A 55 -0.39 2.45 4.31
CA PHE A 55 -0.35 3.03 2.97
C PHE A 55 -1.62 2.71 2.18
N GLU A 56 -1.80 3.40 1.07
CA GLU A 56 -2.89 3.19 0.12
C GLU A 56 -2.38 2.60 -1.20
N VAL A 57 -3.23 1.80 -1.82
CA VAL A 57 -3.04 1.23 -3.16
C VAL A 57 -4.32 1.40 -3.98
N ASP A 58 -4.19 1.43 -5.31
CA ASP A 58 -5.31 1.42 -6.24
C ASP A 58 -5.53 0.01 -6.79
N SER A 59 -6.75 -0.52 -6.70
CA SER A 59 -7.08 -1.87 -7.18
C SER A 59 -6.82 -2.07 -8.67
N ASP A 60 -6.81 -0.99 -9.47
CA ASP A 60 -6.63 -1.06 -10.92
C ASP A 60 -5.17 -0.84 -11.35
N VAL A 61 -4.27 -0.48 -10.41
CA VAL A 61 -2.85 -0.20 -10.70
C VAL A 61 -1.99 -1.31 -10.11
N PHE A 62 -1.78 -2.35 -10.92
CA PHE A 62 -1.01 -3.52 -10.52
C PHE A 62 -0.09 -4.05 -11.62
N THR A 63 0.90 -4.83 -11.20
CA THR A 63 1.81 -5.61 -12.05
C THR A 63 1.71 -7.08 -11.67
N ASP A 64 1.37 -7.92 -12.65
CA ASP A 64 1.44 -9.37 -12.53
C ASP A 64 2.86 -9.87 -12.79
N SER A 65 3.30 -10.87 -12.02
CA SER A 65 4.52 -11.60 -12.35
C SER A 65 4.28 -12.52 -13.54
N GLY A 66 5.27 -12.60 -14.43
CA GLY A 66 5.31 -13.60 -15.50
C GLY A 66 5.85 -14.97 -15.07
N SER A 67 6.40 -15.08 -13.85
CA SER A 67 7.14 -16.27 -13.37
C SER A 67 6.50 -16.94 -12.16
N PHE A 68 5.81 -16.17 -11.32
CA PHE A 68 5.19 -16.65 -10.08
C PHE A 68 3.73 -16.20 -10.03
N PRO A 69 2.88 -16.91 -9.28
CA PRO A 69 1.49 -16.49 -9.05
C PRO A 69 1.45 -15.35 -8.02
N VAL A 70 2.01 -14.19 -8.38
CA VAL A 70 2.04 -12.99 -7.54
C VAL A 70 1.56 -11.76 -8.31
N ARG A 71 0.93 -10.83 -7.60
CA ARG A 71 0.47 -9.54 -8.12
C ARG A 71 0.88 -8.43 -7.18
N GLY A 72 1.64 -7.46 -7.68
CA GLY A 72 2.02 -6.27 -6.93
C GLY A 72 1.13 -5.08 -7.26
N TYR A 73 0.54 -4.48 -6.23
CA TYR A 73 -0.23 -3.23 -6.32
C TYR A 73 0.69 -2.06 -6.00
N GLU A 74 0.68 -1.04 -6.85
CA GLU A 74 1.55 0.13 -6.66
C GLU A 74 1.14 0.89 -5.40
N ILE A 75 2.09 1.08 -4.48
CA ILE A 75 1.88 1.90 -3.29
C ILE A 75 1.86 3.36 -3.69
N ILE A 76 0.81 4.08 -3.31
CA ILE A 76 0.71 5.54 -3.53
C ILE A 76 1.75 6.21 -2.63
N PRO A 77 2.86 6.78 -3.17
CA PRO A 77 4.03 7.05 -2.34
C PRO A 77 3.80 8.03 -1.18
N GLY A 78 2.94 9.03 -1.39
CA GLY A 78 2.59 10.02 -0.36
C GLY A 78 1.66 9.52 0.75
N SER A 79 1.12 8.30 0.62
CA SER A 79 0.27 7.67 1.63
C SER A 79 1.06 6.79 2.61
N PHE A 80 2.29 6.41 2.26
CA PHE A 80 3.07 5.48 3.06
C PHE A 80 3.66 6.14 4.30
N MET A 81 3.42 5.49 5.43
CA MET A 81 3.80 5.94 6.76
C MET A 81 4.24 4.75 7.61
N VAL A 82 5.33 4.93 8.34
CA VAL A 82 5.74 4.13 9.50
C VAL A 82 5.55 4.98 10.74
N THR A 83 4.83 4.46 11.74
CA THR A 83 4.63 5.16 13.01
C THR A 83 4.79 4.23 14.20
N THR A 84 5.15 4.77 15.37
CA THR A 84 5.07 4.04 16.63
C THR A 84 4.16 4.72 17.65
N SER A 85 3.68 3.95 18.63
CA SER A 85 2.93 4.50 19.77
C SER A 85 3.74 5.48 20.63
N GLY A 86 5.07 5.45 20.56
CA GLY A 86 5.98 6.42 21.19
C GLY A 86 6.15 7.73 20.41
N GLY A 87 5.56 7.84 19.21
CA GLY A 87 5.57 9.07 18.41
C GLY A 87 6.66 9.13 17.33
N PHE A 88 7.43 8.05 17.11
CA PHE A 88 8.25 7.93 15.91
C PHE A 88 7.37 7.96 14.67
N SER A 89 7.83 8.62 13.61
CA SER A 89 7.08 8.77 12.36
C SER A 89 8.03 9.01 11.19
N THR A 90 7.89 8.22 10.13
CA THR A 90 8.58 8.46 8.85
C THR A 90 7.75 8.00 7.65
N GLY A 91 8.03 8.53 6.46
CA GLY A 91 7.44 8.09 5.19
C GLY A 91 8.47 7.40 4.30
N LEU A 92 8.10 7.20 3.02
CA LEU A 92 9.06 6.72 2.02
C LEU A 92 10.15 7.76 1.75
N SER A 93 11.35 7.26 1.46
CA SER A 93 12.43 8.11 0.98
C SER A 93 12.04 8.77 -0.34
N PRO A 94 12.27 10.09 -0.52
CA PRO A 94 11.97 10.79 -1.77
C PRO A 94 12.85 10.31 -2.93
N SER A 95 13.93 9.57 -2.65
CA SER A 95 14.86 9.02 -3.63
C SER A 95 14.73 7.50 -3.78
N LEU A 96 13.51 6.97 -3.66
CA LEU A 96 13.23 5.57 -3.99
C LEU A 96 13.75 5.25 -5.41
N PRO A 97 14.53 4.17 -5.57
CA PRO A 97 15.16 3.85 -6.85
C PRO A 97 14.17 3.27 -7.88
N ALA A 98 12.99 2.82 -7.43
CA ALA A 98 11.95 2.23 -8.27
C ALA A 98 10.57 2.30 -7.58
N THR A 99 9.54 1.86 -8.31
CA THR A 99 8.16 1.79 -7.81
C THR A 99 8.05 0.85 -6.60
N PRO A 100 7.44 1.29 -5.49
CA PRO A 100 7.12 0.45 -4.34
C PRO A 100 5.83 -0.34 -4.58
N TYR A 101 5.81 -1.60 -4.17
CA TYR A 101 4.66 -2.50 -4.32
C TYR A 101 4.26 -3.14 -2.98
N PHE A 102 2.96 -3.35 -2.84
CA PHE A 102 2.39 -4.33 -1.92
C PHE A 102 1.94 -5.54 -2.72
N VAL A 103 2.48 -6.71 -2.41
CA VAL A 103 2.34 -7.90 -3.23
C VAL A 103 1.48 -8.94 -2.54
N LEU A 104 0.52 -9.48 -3.28
CA LEU A 104 -0.22 -10.69 -2.95
C LEU A 104 0.44 -11.88 -3.63
N ARG A 105 0.61 -12.97 -2.88
CA ARG A 105 1.06 -14.27 -3.39
C ARG A 105 0.02 -15.32 -3.07
N ASN A 106 -0.35 -16.10 -4.08
CA ASN A 106 -1.37 -17.13 -3.97
C ASN A 106 -0.95 -18.38 -4.77
N ASN A 107 -1.56 -19.55 -4.53
CA ASN A 107 -1.35 -20.80 -5.25
C ASN A 107 0.03 -21.46 -4.99
N ASP A 108 0.61 -21.21 -3.82
CA ASP A 108 1.75 -21.93 -3.26
C ASP A 108 1.50 -22.20 -1.76
N PRO A 109 1.01 -23.41 -1.39
CA PRO A 109 0.50 -23.72 -0.04
C PRO A 109 1.48 -23.50 1.13
N VAL A 110 2.76 -23.24 0.84
CA VAL A 110 3.80 -23.00 1.84
C VAL A 110 4.06 -21.51 2.07
N VAL A 111 3.75 -20.66 1.09
CA VAL A 111 4.21 -19.26 1.02
C VAL A 111 3.16 -18.30 0.46
N ASP A 112 1.89 -18.70 0.47
CA ASP A 112 0.76 -17.78 0.21
C ASP A 112 0.76 -16.67 1.25
N GLY A 113 0.51 -15.43 0.84
CA GLY A 113 0.53 -14.30 1.75
C GLY A 113 0.89 -12.99 1.09
N PHE A 114 1.66 -12.18 1.82
CA PHE A 114 1.86 -10.77 1.51
C PHE A 114 3.28 -10.32 1.77
N TYR A 115 3.80 -9.41 0.96
CA TYR A 115 5.06 -8.75 1.22
C TYR A 115 5.16 -7.36 0.59
N LEU A 116 6.14 -6.60 1.05
CA LEU A 116 6.58 -5.36 0.42
C LEU A 116 7.78 -5.63 -0.48
N THR A 117 7.94 -4.81 -1.52
CA THR A 117 9.11 -4.84 -2.40
C THR A 117 9.18 -3.57 -3.25
N PHE A 118 10.33 -3.32 -3.87
CA PHE A 118 10.50 -2.26 -4.86
C PHE A 118 11.29 -2.77 -6.08
N GLY A 119 11.00 -2.21 -7.26
CA GLY A 119 11.77 -2.54 -8.48
C GLY A 119 11.49 -3.91 -9.11
N GLY A 120 10.48 -4.62 -8.62
CA GLY A 120 9.98 -5.89 -9.16
C GLY A 120 8.97 -6.49 -8.18
N VAL A 121 8.19 -7.49 -8.61
CA VAL A 121 7.15 -8.11 -7.77
C VAL A 121 7.49 -9.54 -7.34
N ASP A 122 8.55 -10.14 -7.87
CA ASP A 122 8.81 -11.58 -7.74
C ASP A 122 9.38 -11.99 -6.37
N PHE A 123 10.04 -11.07 -5.67
CA PHE A 123 10.74 -11.34 -4.42
C PHE A 123 10.49 -10.23 -3.40
N PRO A 124 10.43 -10.56 -2.10
CA PRO A 124 10.32 -9.59 -1.03
C PRO A 124 11.56 -8.69 -0.96
N GLY A 125 11.36 -7.44 -0.54
CA GLY A 125 12.40 -6.45 -0.34
C GLY A 125 11.92 -5.30 0.53
N GLY A 126 12.79 -4.72 1.34
CA GLY A 126 12.39 -3.63 2.23
C GLY A 126 12.21 -2.31 1.47
N LEU A 127 11.22 -1.50 1.85
CA LEU A 127 11.01 -0.19 1.24
C LEU A 127 11.88 0.86 1.92
N TRP A 128 12.59 1.66 1.14
CA TRP A 128 13.43 2.73 1.70
C TRP A 128 12.57 3.80 2.35
N THR A 129 12.77 3.98 3.65
CA THR A 129 12.14 5.02 4.46
C THR A 129 13.04 6.24 4.55
N GLN A 130 12.43 7.39 4.80
CA GLN A 130 13.19 8.60 5.08
C GLN A 130 13.82 8.50 6.48
N GLU A 131 15.09 8.82 6.61
CA GLU A 131 15.66 9.03 7.93
C GLU A 131 15.87 10.53 8.19
N PRO A 132 15.14 11.13 9.16
CA PRO A 132 15.40 12.50 9.54
C PRO A 132 16.80 12.62 10.16
N GLY A 133 17.71 13.31 9.46
CA GLY A 133 19.02 13.69 10.00
C GLY A 133 20.20 12.87 9.50
N LEU A 134 19.98 11.77 8.77
CA LEU A 134 21.04 11.05 8.04
C LEU A 134 20.84 11.23 6.53
N PHE A 135 21.94 11.52 5.82
CA PHE A 135 21.92 11.74 4.38
C PHE A 135 22.57 10.56 3.67
N GLY A 136 21.79 9.83 2.88
CA GLY A 136 22.30 8.78 1.99
C GLY A 136 22.27 7.35 2.54
N ASP A 137 21.71 7.13 3.73
CA ASP A 137 21.53 5.79 4.31
C ASP A 137 20.06 5.63 4.75
N PRO A 138 19.20 4.97 3.96
CA PRO A 138 17.81 4.77 4.32
C PRO A 138 17.61 3.49 5.11
N PHE A 139 16.86 3.55 6.21
CA PHE A 139 16.24 2.35 6.80
C PHE A 139 15.27 1.72 5.80
N GLU A 140 15.24 0.41 5.75
CA GLU A 140 14.31 -0.37 4.95
C GLU A 140 13.16 -0.87 5.84
N ALA A 141 11.93 -0.52 5.47
CA ALA A 141 10.70 -1.08 6.02
C ALA A 141 10.41 -2.42 5.34
N HIS A 142 10.85 -3.52 5.95
CA HIS A 142 10.64 -4.86 5.43
C HIS A 142 9.41 -5.49 6.09
N PHE A 143 8.55 -6.04 5.25
CA PHE A 143 7.42 -6.84 5.66
C PHE A 143 7.22 -8.02 4.72
N GLU A 144 7.11 -9.22 5.28
CA GLU A 144 6.72 -10.46 4.62
C GLU A 144 5.95 -11.32 5.63
N VAL A 145 4.78 -11.80 5.24
CA VAL A 145 4.03 -12.81 6.00
C VAL A 145 3.54 -13.88 5.04
N GLY A 146 3.82 -15.13 5.39
CA GLY A 146 3.30 -16.32 4.72
C GLY A 146 2.33 -17.06 5.62
N TYR A 147 1.36 -17.74 5.02
CA TYR A 147 0.33 -18.54 5.67
C TYR A 147 0.30 -19.92 5.01
N SER A 148 -0.04 -20.95 5.80
CA SER A 148 -0.23 -22.30 5.24
C SER A 148 -1.62 -22.48 4.61
N GLY A 149 -1.69 -23.29 3.56
CA GLY A 149 -2.95 -23.56 2.85
C GLY A 149 -3.44 -22.39 2.00
N ASP A 150 -4.69 -22.45 1.55
CA ASP A 150 -5.26 -21.50 0.58
C ASP A 150 -5.75 -20.22 1.29
N THR A 151 -4.82 -19.35 1.67
CA THR A 151 -5.13 -18.11 2.41
C THR A 151 -5.86 -17.08 1.57
N LEU A 152 -5.61 -17.08 0.26
CA LEU A 152 -6.23 -16.18 -0.71
C LEU A 152 -7.01 -16.98 -1.75
N SER A 153 -8.21 -16.53 -2.11
CA SER A 153 -9.01 -17.17 -3.17
C SER A 153 -8.61 -16.71 -4.58
N SER A 154 -7.92 -15.58 -4.70
CA SER A 154 -7.45 -15.01 -5.96
C SER A 154 -6.23 -14.09 -5.73
N LEU A 155 -5.74 -13.42 -6.77
CA LEU A 155 -4.76 -12.33 -6.65
C LEU A 155 -5.42 -10.94 -6.68
N ASP A 156 -6.74 -10.87 -6.73
CA ASP A 156 -7.49 -9.61 -6.66
C ASP A 156 -7.48 -9.07 -5.22
N ILE A 157 -7.02 -7.83 -5.03
CA ILE A 157 -6.94 -7.21 -3.70
C ILE A 157 -8.31 -6.94 -3.10
N LEU A 158 -9.36 -6.82 -3.92
CA LEU A 158 -10.73 -6.69 -3.42
C LEU A 158 -11.20 -7.97 -2.73
N ASP A 159 -10.80 -9.14 -3.26
CA ASP A 159 -11.04 -10.45 -2.65
C ASP A 159 -10.18 -10.67 -1.40
N ALA A 160 -9.07 -9.95 -1.26
CA ALA A 160 -8.19 -9.97 -0.10
C ALA A 160 -8.57 -8.95 0.99
N THR A 161 -9.74 -8.30 0.89
CA THR A 161 -10.19 -7.42 1.97
C THR A 161 -10.48 -8.23 3.24
N GLY A 162 -9.99 -7.74 4.39
CA GLY A 162 -10.10 -8.48 5.64
C GLY A 162 -9.03 -8.12 6.66
N THR A 163 -8.98 -8.93 7.72
CA THR A 163 -7.95 -8.86 8.76
C THR A 163 -7.22 -10.19 8.82
N TYR A 164 -5.91 -10.12 8.81
CA TYR A 164 -4.98 -11.25 8.82
C TYR A 164 -4.14 -11.14 10.08
N ALA A 165 -4.25 -12.10 10.99
CA ALA A 165 -3.58 -12.06 12.29
C ALA A 165 -3.01 -13.42 12.65
N TYR A 166 -2.04 -13.42 13.57
CA TYR A 166 -1.48 -14.64 14.15
C TYR A 166 -2.59 -15.49 14.78
N GLY A 167 -2.75 -16.74 14.32
CA GLY A 167 -3.65 -17.71 14.96
C GLY A 167 -5.16 -17.43 14.82
N SER A 168 -5.58 -16.63 13.84
CA SER A 168 -6.99 -16.19 13.66
C SER A 168 -8.01 -17.27 13.22
N GLY A 169 -7.67 -18.56 13.30
CA GLY A 169 -8.67 -19.66 13.23
C GLY A 169 -9.28 -19.97 11.86
N GLY A 170 -8.78 -19.35 10.78
CA GLY A 170 -8.92 -19.85 9.40
C GLY A 170 -7.73 -20.74 8.99
N PRO A 171 -7.73 -21.38 7.79
CA PRO A 171 -6.61 -22.21 7.35
C PRO A 171 -5.36 -21.34 7.23
N GLY A 172 -4.35 -21.61 8.07
CA GLY A 172 -3.06 -20.93 8.02
C GLY A 172 -2.43 -20.69 9.38
N THR A 173 -1.43 -21.50 9.73
CA THR A 173 -0.38 -21.07 10.67
C THR A 173 0.56 -20.15 9.88
N LEU A 174 1.10 -19.09 10.49
CA LEU A 174 2.16 -18.32 9.83
C LEU A 174 3.33 -19.25 9.48
N THR A 175 3.74 -19.26 8.22
CA THR A 175 4.82 -20.11 7.71
C THR A 175 6.13 -19.35 7.56
N ASN A 176 6.04 -18.06 7.20
CA ASN A 176 7.16 -17.14 7.18
C ASN A 176 6.72 -15.81 7.78
N PHE A 177 7.63 -15.13 8.46
CA PHE A 177 7.39 -13.82 9.03
C PHE A 177 8.69 -13.02 9.04
N TYR A 178 8.61 -11.83 8.48
CA TYR A 178 9.64 -10.82 8.56
C TYR A 178 8.95 -9.47 8.73
N PHE A 179 9.19 -8.79 9.84
CA PHE A 179 8.67 -7.45 10.08
C PHE A 179 9.70 -6.66 10.87
N ASN A 180 10.39 -5.75 10.20
CA ASN A 180 11.37 -4.90 10.83
C ASN A 180 11.62 -3.59 10.08
N LEU A 181 12.26 -2.67 10.78
CA LEU A 181 13.03 -1.59 10.17
C LEU A 181 14.50 -1.99 10.24
N VAL A 182 15.22 -1.94 9.13
CA VAL A 182 16.64 -2.34 9.08
C VAL A 182 17.49 -1.37 8.27
N ASP A 183 18.66 -1.01 8.79
CA ASP A 183 19.67 -0.25 8.06
C ASP A 183 20.73 -1.22 7.52
N LEU A 184 20.55 -1.70 6.30
CA LEU A 184 21.50 -2.55 5.55
C LEU A 184 22.11 -3.73 6.35
N GLY A 185 21.40 -4.21 7.37
CA GLY A 185 21.80 -5.31 8.26
C GLY A 185 22.62 -4.92 9.50
N PHE A 186 22.89 -3.64 9.74
CA PHE A 186 23.68 -3.15 10.88
C PHE A 186 22.83 -2.68 12.06
N GLU A 187 21.76 -1.93 11.78
CA GLU A 187 20.78 -1.50 12.79
C GLU A 187 19.43 -2.14 12.50
N VAL A 188 18.72 -2.61 13.52
CA VAL A 188 17.46 -3.32 13.33
C VAL A 188 16.47 -3.08 14.47
N VAL A 189 15.22 -2.83 14.10
CA VAL A 189 14.06 -2.84 14.99
C VAL A 189 13.23 -4.06 14.64
N GLY A 190 13.30 -5.11 15.45
CA GLY A 190 12.51 -6.32 15.25
C GLY A 190 11.10 -6.16 15.80
N VAL A 191 10.09 -6.57 15.03
CA VAL A 191 8.68 -6.36 15.35
C VAL A 191 7.94 -7.69 15.32
N ASP A 192 7.35 -8.11 16.44
CA ASP A 192 6.45 -9.25 16.49
C ASP A 192 5.11 -8.91 15.82
N PHE A 193 4.80 -9.60 14.71
CA PHE A 193 3.61 -9.32 13.91
C PHE A 193 2.33 -9.65 14.67
N GLN A 194 1.41 -8.68 14.75
CA GLN A 194 0.11 -8.87 15.40
C GLN A 194 -0.98 -9.07 14.36
N GLN A 195 -1.14 -8.11 13.45
CA GLN A 195 -2.18 -8.14 12.44
C GLN A 195 -1.85 -7.27 11.23
N MET A 196 -2.53 -7.56 10.12
CA MET A 196 -2.63 -6.74 8.93
C MET A 196 -4.11 -6.59 8.59
N SER A 197 -4.53 -5.42 8.12
CA SER A 197 -5.85 -5.20 7.57
C SER A 197 -5.78 -4.58 6.18
N ILE A 198 -6.67 -5.04 5.30
CA ILE A 198 -6.91 -4.47 3.97
C ILE A 198 -8.38 -4.06 3.94
N VAL A 199 -8.64 -2.76 3.84
CA VAL A 199 -9.99 -2.19 3.85
C VAL A 199 -10.13 -1.13 2.76
N PRO A 200 -11.34 -0.87 2.23
CA PRO A 200 -11.56 0.30 1.40
C PRO A 200 -11.07 1.56 2.13
N ALA A 201 -10.27 2.38 1.44
CA ALA A 201 -9.81 3.64 2.02
C ALA A 201 -11.05 4.49 2.35
N PRO A 202 -11.03 5.25 3.47
CA PRO A 202 -12.10 6.17 3.78
C PRO A 202 -12.31 7.04 2.54
N ALA A 203 -13.53 7.09 2.01
CA ALA A 203 -13.84 8.01 0.94
C ALA A 203 -13.50 9.41 1.46
N THR A 204 -12.34 9.92 1.07
CA THR A 204 -11.95 11.29 1.35
C THR A 204 -12.98 12.07 0.59
N MET A 205 -14.06 12.46 1.28
CA MET A 205 -15.15 13.20 0.69
C MET A 205 -14.48 14.42 0.11
N CYS A 206 -14.29 14.37 -1.20
CA CYS A 206 -13.71 15.43 -1.99
C CYS A 206 -14.71 16.55 -1.81
N LEU A 207 -14.50 17.35 -0.77
CA LEU A 207 -15.30 18.50 -0.40
C LEU A 207 -15.22 19.37 -1.62
N LEU A 208 -16.24 19.25 -2.47
CA LEU A 208 -16.49 20.06 -3.64
C LEU A 208 -16.43 21.50 -3.15
N ALA A 209 -15.24 22.11 -3.23
CA ALA A 209 -15.08 23.53 -3.06
C ALA A 209 -15.97 24.13 -4.16
N PRO A 210 -17.03 24.88 -3.83
CA PRO A 210 -17.87 25.47 -4.84
C PRO A 210 -16.97 26.40 -5.66
N LEU A 211 -16.76 26.02 -6.92
CA LEU A 211 -16.04 26.80 -7.90
C LEU A 211 -16.86 28.09 -8.12
N ALA A 212 -16.64 29.10 -7.28
CA ALA A 212 -17.18 30.42 -7.47
C ALA A 212 -16.54 30.98 -8.75
N ALA A 213 -17.24 30.79 -9.87
CA ALA A 213 -16.85 31.26 -11.19
C ALA A 213 -16.65 32.78 -11.17
N ARG A 214 -15.42 33.23 -10.91
CA ARG A 214 -15.04 34.64 -10.95
C ARG A 214 -14.93 35.05 -12.42
N ARG A 215 -16.07 35.46 -12.98
CA ARG A 215 -16.23 35.98 -14.34
C ARG A 215 -15.32 37.21 -14.54
N ARG A 216 -14.11 37.01 -15.09
CA ARG A 216 -13.23 38.10 -15.55
C ARG A 216 -13.88 38.80 -16.74
N ARG A 217 -14.38 40.02 -16.54
CA ARG A 217 -14.70 40.95 -17.64
C ARG A 217 -13.38 41.52 -18.18
N ARG A 218 -13.10 41.33 -19.47
CA ARG A 218 -12.07 42.10 -20.20
C ARG A 218 -12.71 43.42 -20.64
N ALA A 219 -12.04 44.54 -20.32
CA ALA A 219 -12.30 45.83 -20.94
C ALA A 219 -11.34 45.98 -22.13
N SER A 220 -11.86 46.42 -23.27
CA SER A 220 -11.10 46.78 -24.46
C SER A 220 -11.05 48.31 -24.56
N CYS A 221 -9.87 48.86 -24.81
CA CYS A 221 -9.68 50.20 -25.37
C CYS A 221 -9.50 50.07 -26.88
#